data_AF-A0A8X6WL96-F1
#
_entry.id   AF-A0A8X6WL96-F1
#
_cell.length_a   1.000
_cell.length_b   1.000
_cell.length_c   1.000
_cell.angle_alpha   90.00
_cell.angle_beta   90.00
_cell.angle_gamma   90.00
#
_symmetry.space_group_name_H-M   'P 1'
#
loop_
_entity.id
_entity.type
_entity.pdbx_description
1 polymer ?
#
loop_
_entity_poly.entity_id
_entity_poly.type
_entity_poly.pdbx_seq_one_letter_code
_entity_poly.pdbx_strand_id
1 'polypeptide(L)'
;MHNKDHNIFLFQGAGCTALVVAVIARKLELSRAEKHVHNFMMDTQLTKRLRNAAANVLRETWLIYKHTKLDKRVNQSKVRAHQRKFLLAIYCLRKVKMDQRKLMDNANTITDMAKTQNSVFEMVSEMNQRHEVLEERVLSLEDRLTVIQEQLEALPDVLTKALSALPSMNSTDSQSQGGTQQRQSSPQQASNRHVYLHPDDAASLASRPNWTSVNLGSSNRTPAQPSLVPRALSTEN
;
A
#
# COMPACT_ATOMS: atom_id res chain seq x y z
N MET A 1 35.97 -20.04 -45.18
CA MET A 1 36.04 -19.02 -44.10
C MET A 1 35.04 -17.86 -44.29
N HIS A 2 34.70 -17.48 -45.53
CA HIS A 2 33.87 -16.33 -45.97
C HIS A 2 32.48 -16.03 -45.32
N ASN A 3 32.02 -16.77 -44.30
CA ASN A 3 30.65 -16.65 -43.76
C ASN A 3 30.58 -16.12 -42.30
N LYS A 4 31.73 -15.86 -41.66
CA LYS A 4 31.76 -15.23 -40.33
C LYS A 4 31.66 -13.71 -40.41
N ASP A 5 32.28 -13.11 -41.42
CA ASP A 5 32.47 -11.66 -41.53
C ASP A 5 31.15 -10.93 -41.86
N HIS A 6 30.30 -11.54 -42.70
CA HIS A 6 28.93 -11.07 -42.95
C HIS A 6 28.07 -11.03 -41.68
N ASN A 7 28.21 -12.01 -40.80
CA ASN A 7 27.47 -12.03 -39.53
C ASN A 7 27.95 -10.90 -38.59
N ILE A 8 29.27 -10.66 -38.54
CA ILE A 8 29.85 -9.54 -37.76
C ILE A 8 29.33 -8.19 -38.28
N PHE A 9 29.33 -7.96 -39.60
CA PHE A 9 28.79 -6.74 -40.20
C PHE A 9 27.29 -6.54 -39.90
N LEU A 10 26.48 -7.62 -39.96
CA LEU A 10 25.06 -7.57 -39.62
C LEU A 10 24.85 -7.22 -38.13
N PHE A 11 25.60 -7.83 -37.21
CA PHE A 11 25.53 -7.49 -35.79
C PHE A 11 25.93 -6.03 -35.51
N GLN A 12 26.98 -5.51 -36.17
CA GLN A 12 27.43 -4.13 -35.95
C GLN A 12 26.47 -3.09 -36.57
N GLY A 13 25.90 -3.38 -37.73
CA GLY A 13 24.84 -2.55 -38.34
C GLY A 13 23.53 -2.56 -37.56
N ALA A 14 23.12 -3.72 -37.02
CA ALA A 14 21.96 -3.86 -36.16
C ALA A 14 22.14 -3.08 -34.83
N GLY A 15 23.33 -3.17 -34.22
CA GLY A 15 23.67 -2.41 -33.00
C GLY A 15 23.59 -0.89 -33.21
N CYS A 16 24.13 -0.39 -34.31
CA CYS A 16 24.01 1.03 -34.68
C CYS A 16 22.54 1.45 -34.86
N THR A 17 21.75 0.65 -35.58
CA THR A 17 20.31 0.91 -35.79
C THR A 17 19.53 0.92 -34.47
N ALA A 18 19.80 -0.03 -33.57
CA ALA A 18 19.17 -0.09 -32.26
C ALA A 18 19.50 1.12 -31.38
N LEU A 19 20.76 1.58 -31.39
CA LEU A 19 21.18 2.81 -30.70
C LEU A 19 20.47 4.05 -31.25
N VAL A 20 20.37 4.19 -32.56
CA VAL A 20 19.64 5.31 -33.20
C VAL A 20 18.16 5.30 -32.81
N VAL A 21 17.49 4.14 -32.86
CA VAL A 21 16.09 4.02 -32.43
C VAL A 21 15.91 4.34 -30.94
N ALA A 22 16.81 3.88 -30.07
CA ALA A 22 16.76 4.16 -28.64
C ALA A 22 16.98 5.65 -28.31
N VAL A 23 17.87 6.34 -29.04
CA VAL A 23 18.11 7.78 -28.90
C VAL A 23 16.94 8.59 -29.44
N ILE A 24 16.33 8.18 -30.57
CA ILE A 24 15.14 8.83 -31.12
C ILE A 24 13.95 8.68 -30.17
N ALA A 25 13.68 7.46 -29.66
CA ALA A 25 12.61 7.22 -28.71
C ALA A 25 12.72 8.13 -27.47
N ARG A 26 13.91 8.20 -26.86
CA ARG A 26 14.18 9.06 -25.70
C ARG A 26 14.07 10.57 -26.00
N LYS A 27 14.21 10.99 -27.27
CA LYS A 27 13.96 12.38 -27.72
C LYS A 27 12.51 12.65 -28.11
N LEU A 28 11.69 11.63 -28.33
CA LEU A 28 10.24 11.75 -28.56
C LEU A 28 9.43 11.69 -27.26
N GLU A 29 10.03 11.23 -26.15
CA GLU A 29 9.44 11.33 -24.83
C GLU A 29 9.40 12.78 -24.34
N LEU A 30 8.22 13.42 -24.41
CA LEU A 30 8.00 14.76 -23.88
C LEU A 30 8.46 14.88 -22.41
N SER A 31 9.11 15.96 -22.04
CA SER A 31 9.49 16.26 -20.66
C SER A 31 8.27 16.43 -19.74
N ARG A 32 8.49 16.43 -18.42
CA ARG A 32 7.41 16.69 -17.44
C ARG A 32 6.72 18.05 -17.67
N ALA A 33 7.49 19.08 -18.02
CA ALA A 33 6.95 20.41 -18.30
C ALA A 33 6.06 20.42 -19.56
N GLU A 34 6.54 19.84 -20.66
CA GLU A 34 5.78 19.76 -21.92
C GLU A 34 4.53 18.89 -21.77
N LYS A 35 4.61 17.79 -21.00
CA LYS A 35 3.45 16.95 -20.63
C LYS A 35 2.38 17.77 -19.88
N HIS A 36 2.76 18.63 -18.94
CA HIS A 36 1.81 19.53 -18.25
C HIS A 36 1.19 20.57 -19.21
N VAL A 37 1.98 21.22 -20.06
CA VAL A 37 1.48 22.18 -21.07
C VAL A 37 0.53 21.50 -22.06
N HIS A 38 0.88 20.32 -22.55
CA HIS A 38 0.03 19.52 -23.43
C HIS A 38 -1.29 19.13 -22.74
N ASN A 39 -1.24 18.68 -21.47
CA ASN A 39 -2.43 18.32 -20.70
C ASN A 39 -3.39 19.52 -20.52
N PHE A 40 -2.84 20.69 -20.15
CA PHE A 40 -3.60 21.93 -20.03
C PHE A 40 -4.23 22.38 -21.37
N MET A 41 -3.48 22.27 -22.47
CA MET A 41 -3.99 22.55 -23.81
C MET A 41 -5.10 21.57 -24.21
N MET A 42 -4.96 20.28 -23.89
CA MET A 42 -5.99 19.26 -24.19
C MET A 42 -7.27 19.50 -23.41
N ASP A 43 -7.22 19.75 -22.09
CA ASP A 43 -8.44 20.06 -21.32
C ASP A 43 -9.08 21.37 -21.80
N THR A 44 -8.29 22.40 -22.09
CA THR A 44 -8.80 23.65 -22.69
C THR A 44 -9.52 23.38 -24.01
N GLN A 45 -9.02 22.49 -24.87
CA GLN A 45 -9.68 22.10 -26.11
C GLN A 45 -10.94 21.26 -25.86
N LEU A 46 -10.90 20.27 -24.96
CA LEU A 46 -12.04 19.42 -24.64
C LEU A 46 -13.17 20.24 -24.02
N THR A 47 -12.88 21.12 -23.06
CA THR A 47 -13.85 22.05 -22.46
C THR A 47 -14.49 22.98 -23.51
N LYS A 48 -13.71 23.52 -24.46
CA LYS A 48 -14.26 24.29 -25.60
C LYS A 48 -15.18 23.45 -26.49
N ARG A 49 -14.76 22.22 -26.85
CA ARG A 49 -15.57 21.28 -27.65
C ARG A 49 -16.85 20.83 -26.92
N LEU A 50 -16.80 20.64 -25.61
CA LEU A 50 -17.93 20.24 -24.77
C LEU A 50 -19.02 21.33 -24.76
N ARG A 51 -18.62 22.58 -24.52
CA ARG A 51 -19.53 23.75 -24.55
C ARG A 51 -20.18 23.92 -25.93
N ASN A 52 -19.40 23.78 -27.01
CA ASN A 52 -19.92 23.82 -28.38
C ASN A 52 -20.91 22.66 -28.66
N ALA A 53 -20.58 21.42 -28.27
CA ALA A 53 -21.49 20.28 -28.44
C ALA A 53 -22.81 20.48 -27.67
N ALA A 54 -22.75 20.98 -26.42
CA ALA A 54 -23.95 21.29 -25.63
C ALA A 54 -24.81 22.39 -26.26
N ALA A 55 -24.20 23.46 -26.78
CA ALA A 55 -24.92 24.51 -27.51
C ALA A 55 -25.62 23.97 -28.77
N ASN A 56 -25.00 23.05 -29.51
CA ASN A 56 -25.63 22.38 -30.65
C ASN A 56 -26.77 21.45 -30.24
N VAL A 57 -26.66 20.74 -29.12
CA VAL A 57 -27.78 19.94 -28.57
C VAL A 57 -29.00 20.85 -28.33
N LEU A 58 -28.82 21.96 -27.60
CA LEU A 58 -29.90 22.91 -27.33
C LEU A 58 -30.49 23.53 -28.61
N ARG A 59 -29.62 23.95 -29.54
CA ARG A 59 -30.02 24.52 -30.84
C ARG A 59 -30.90 23.58 -31.63
N GLU A 60 -30.48 22.33 -31.80
CA GLU A 60 -31.21 21.38 -32.63
C GLU A 60 -32.46 20.85 -31.91
N THR A 61 -32.47 20.75 -30.57
CA THR A 61 -33.71 20.54 -29.79
C THR A 61 -34.75 21.63 -30.05
N TRP A 62 -34.34 22.90 -29.99
CA TRP A 62 -35.24 24.04 -30.27
C TRP A 62 -35.76 24.02 -31.71
N LEU A 63 -34.92 23.70 -32.69
CA LEU A 63 -35.32 23.64 -34.11
C LEU A 63 -36.24 22.44 -34.41
N ILE A 64 -36.07 21.31 -33.72
CA ILE A 64 -37.04 20.19 -33.75
C ILE A 64 -38.37 20.65 -33.16
N TYR A 65 -38.38 21.28 -31.99
CA TYR A 65 -39.60 21.77 -31.34
C TYR A 65 -40.34 22.77 -32.24
N LYS A 66 -39.64 23.77 -32.80
CA LYS A 66 -40.21 24.73 -33.76
C LYS A 66 -40.91 24.03 -34.93
N HIS A 67 -40.20 23.17 -35.66
CA HIS A 67 -40.71 22.54 -36.87
C HIS A 67 -41.70 21.38 -36.63
N THR A 68 -41.99 21.02 -35.38
CA THR A 68 -42.99 19.99 -35.00
C THR A 68 -44.16 20.52 -34.17
N LYS A 69 -44.04 21.70 -33.53
CA LYS A 69 -45.05 22.26 -32.60
C LYS A 69 -45.44 23.72 -32.81
N LEU A 70 -44.63 24.53 -33.51
CA LEU A 70 -44.96 25.96 -33.79
C LEU A 70 -45.32 26.25 -35.26
N ASP A 71 -44.81 25.45 -36.22
CA ASP A 71 -45.19 25.61 -37.64
C ASP A 71 -46.61 25.08 -37.91
N LYS A 72 -47.45 25.86 -38.62
CA LYS A 72 -48.83 25.47 -39.01
C LYS A 72 -48.92 24.21 -39.89
N ARG A 73 -47.81 23.75 -40.50
CA ARG A 73 -47.69 22.47 -41.22
C ARG A 73 -46.30 21.89 -40.96
N VAL A 74 -46.24 20.63 -40.53
CA VAL A 74 -44.98 19.98 -40.11
C VAL A 74 -44.10 19.65 -41.32
N ASN A 75 -42.91 20.25 -41.38
CA ASN A 75 -41.96 20.09 -42.47
C ASN A 75 -41.06 18.86 -42.27
N GLN A 76 -41.59 17.65 -42.49
CA GLN A 76 -40.94 16.38 -42.10
C GLN A 76 -39.49 16.19 -42.59
N SER A 77 -39.12 16.76 -43.76
CA SER A 77 -37.72 16.72 -44.23
C SER A 77 -36.79 17.66 -43.45
N LYS A 78 -37.26 18.82 -42.98
CA LYS A 78 -36.50 19.70 -42.06
C LYS A 78 -36.37 19.04 -40.69
N VAL A 79 -37.45 18.47 -40.16
CA VAL A 79 -37.45 17.73 -38.88
C VAL A 79 -36.40 16.61 -38.90
N ARG A 80 -36.38 15.77 -39.96
CA ARG A 80 -35.38 14.70 -40.13
C ARG A 80 -33.93 15.22 -40.25
N ALA A 81 -33.72 16.42 -40.81
CA ALA A 81 -32.40 17.02 -40.86
C ALA A 81 -31.91 17.47 -39.47
N HIS A 82 -32.78 18.12 -38.68
CA HIS A 82 -32.45 18.53 -37.30
C HIS A 82 -32.33 17.34 -36.34
N GLN A 83 -33.13 16.29 -36.51
CA GLN A 83 -32.99 15.04 -35.73
C GLN A 83 -31.62 14.38 -35.92
N ARG A 84 -31.10 14.30 -37.16
CA ARG A 84 -29.76 13.77 -37.42
C ARG A 84 -28.66 14.63 -36.78
N LYS A 85 -28.78 15.96 -36.86
CA LYS A 85 -27.84 16.90 -36.22
C LYS A 85 -27.88 16.84 -34.70
N PHE A 86 -29.08 16.71 -34.10
CA PHE A 86 -29.27 16.51 -32.67
C PHE A 86 -28.61 15.20 -32.19
N LEU A 87 -28.83 14.07 -32.88
CA LEU A 87 -28.18 12.80 -32.55
C LEU A 87 -26.65 12.89 -32.66
N LEU A 88 -26.13 13.56 -33.68
CA LEU A 88 -24.70 13.82 -33.85
C LEU A 88 -24.15 14.72 -32.71
N ALA A 89 -24.86 15.77 -32.32
CA ALA A 89 -24.48 16.64 -31.21
C ALA A 89 -24.47 15.89 -29.86
N ILE A 90 -25.46 15.02 -29.61
CA ILE A 90 -25.51 14.14 -28.44
C ILE A 90 -24.33 13.15 -28.45
N TYR A 91 -24.01 12.54 -29.60
CA TYR A 91 -22.85 11.66 -29.74
C TYR A 91 -21.53 12.40 -29.45
N CYS A 92 -21.32 13.57 -30.07
CA CYS A 92 -20.14 14.40 -29.86
C CYS A 92 -20.01 14.85 -28.39
N LEU A 93 -21.11 15.26 -27.75
CA LEU A 93 -21.13 15.65 -26.34
C LEU A 93 -20.73 14.48 -25.42
N ARG A 94 -21.28 13.28 -25.67
CA ARG A 94 -20.90 12.05 -24.93
C ARG A 94 -19.44 11.68 -25.14
N LYS A 95 -18.94 11.72 -26.38
CA LYS A 95 -17.55 11.41 -26.72
C LYS A 95 -16.58 12.38 -26.02
N VAL A 96 -16.79 13.69 -26.16
CA VAL A 96 -15.93 14.70 -25.51
C VAL A 96 -15.97 14.58 -23.98
N LYS A 97 -17.14 14.31 -23.38
CA LYS A 97 -17.24 14.07 -21.92
C LYS A 97 -16.47 12.81 -21.48
N MET A 98 -16.49 11.74 -22.27
CA MET A 98 -15.70 10.54 -22.00
C MET A 98 -14.20 10.80 -22.13
N ASP A 99 -13.78 11.53 -23.17
CA ASP A 99 -12.37 11.85 -23.39
C ASP A 99 -11.82 12.84 -22.34
N GLN A 100 -12.67 13.75 -21.83
CA GLN A 100 -12.34 14.60 -20.67
C GLN A 100 -12.17 13.79 -19.38
N ARG A 101 -13.01 12.77 -19.14
CA ARG A 101 -12.83 11.87 -18.00
C ARG A 101 -11.46 11.17 -18.07
N LYS A 102 -11.13 10.54 -19.21
CA LYS A 102 -9.82 9.87 -19.39
C LYS A 102 -8.64 10.80 -19.07
N LEU A 103 -8.71 12.06 -19.51
CA LEU A 103 -7.64 13.04 -19.26
C LEU A 103 -7.50 13.37 -17.75
N MET A 104 -8.63 13.49 -17.05
CA MET A 104 -8.67 13.69 -15.60
C MET A 104 -8.14 12.46 -14.83
N ASP A 105 -8.53 11.25 -15.24
CA ASP A 105 -8.07 9.99 -14.60
C ASP A 105 -6.54 9.82 -14.69
N ASN A 106 -5.94 10.24 -15.82
CA ASN A 106 -4.49 10.27 -16.01
C ASN A 106 -3.80 11.28 -15.08
N ALA A 107 -4.39 12.45 -14.84
CA ALA A 107 -3.85 13.45 -13.92
C ALA A 107 -3.95 13.00 -12.44
N ASN A 108 -5.08 12.38 -12.06
CA ASN A 108 -5.28 11.82 -10.73
C ASN A 108 -4.23 10.75 -10.42
N THR A 109 -3.96 9.84 -11.36
CA THR A 109 -2.98 8.75 -11.18
C THR A 109 -1.59 9.26 -10.77
N ILE A 110 -1.11 10.35 -11.37
CA ILE A 110 0.18 10.98 -11.02
C ILE A 110 0.12 11.64 -9.64
N THR A 111 -1.01 12.26 -9.31
CA THR A 111 -1.25 12.94 -8.02
C THR A 111 -1.32 11.93 -6.87
N ASP A 112 -2.01 10.81 -7.07
CA ASP A 112 -2.22 9.80 -6.04
C ASP A 112 -0.97 8.92 -5.84
N MET A 113 -0.17 8.72 -6.89
CA MET A 113 1.20 8.16 -6.76
C MET A 113 2.08 9.06 -5.87
N ALA A 114 2.04 10.38 -6.05
CA ALA A 114 2.81 11.31 -5.22
C ALA A 114 2.34 11.32 -3.75
N LYS A 115 1.03 11.30 -3.49
CA LYS A 115 0.49 11.13 -2.12
C LYS A 115 0.95 9.82 -1.48
N THR A 116 0.90 8.72 -2.24
CA THR A 116 1.35 7.40 -1.78
C THR A 116 2.84 7.43 -1.43
N GLN A 117 3.67 8.07 -2.25
CA GLN A 117 5.10 8.23 -1.97
C GLN A 117 5.36 9.02 -0.69
N ASN A 118 4.65 10.13 -0.45
CA ASN A 118 4.78 10.90 0.80
C ASN A 118 4.38 10.07 2.02
N SER A 119 3.21 9.40 1.98
CA SER A 119 2.74 8.58 3.10
C SER A 119 3.68 7.40 3.38
N VAL A 120 4.25 6.75 2.35
CA VAL A 120 5.27 5.71 2.52
C VAL A 120 6.55 6.27 3.13
N PHE A 121 7.00 7.47 2.72
CA PHE A 121 8.17 8.13 3.32
C PHE A 121 7.95 8.47 4.80
N GLU A 122 6.78 9.02 5.15
CA GLU A 122 6.40 9.32 6.53
C GLU A 122 6.38 8.05 7.40
N MET A 123 5.74 6.97 6.93
CA MET A 123 5.70 5.68 7.64
C MET A 123 7.09 5.06 7.81
N VAL A 124 7.96 5.13 6.78
CA VAL A 124 9.34 4.60 6.86
C VAL A 124 10.20 5.44 7.81
N SER A 125 10.05 6.78 7.81
CA SER A 125 10.76 7.65 8.76
C SER A 125 10.32 7.40 10.21
N GLU A 126 9.01 7.21 10.44
CA GLU A 126 8.47 6.89 11.76
C GLU A 126 8.91 5.48 12.21
N MET A 127 9.00 4.53 11.29
CA MET A 127 9.54 3.19 11.54
C MET A 127 11.03 3.25 11.90
N ASN A 128 11.84 4.05 11.20
CA ASN A 128 13.27 4.21 11.52
C ASN A 128 13.47 4.81 12.92
N GLN A 129 12.68 5.84 13.26
CA GLN A 129 12.74 6.45 14.59
C GLN A 129 12.38 5.46 15.71
N ARG A 130 11.39 4.57 15.47
CA ARG A 130 11.08 3.46 16.39
C ARG A 130 12.19 2.40 16.44
N HIS A 131 12.88 2.16 15.33
CA HIS A 131 14.00 1.21 15.24
C HIS A 131 15.21 1.70 16.05
N GLU A 132 15.56 2.99 15.94
CA GLU A 132 16.63 3.61 16.75
C GLU A 132 16.38 3.46 18.26
N VAL A 133 15.15 3.73 18.71
CA VAL A 133 14.75 3.55 20.13
C VAL A 133 14.69 2.07 20.54
N LEU A 134 14.51 1.14 19.60
CA LEU A 134 14.57 -0.29 19.87
C LEU A 134 16.01 -0.78 19.98
N GLU A 135 16.90 -0.34 19.09
CA GLU A 135 18.35 -0.61 19.14
C GLU A 135 18.97 -0.12 20.45
N GLU A 136 18.71 1.13 20.86
CA GLU A 136 19.16 1.68 22.16
C GLU A 136 18.73 0.79 23.33
N ARG A 137 17.49 0.27 23.28
CA ARG A 137 16.95 -0.64 24.31
C ARG A 137 17.53 -2.05 24.25
N VAL A 138 17.96 -2.53 23.07
CA VAL A 138 18.67 -3.81 22.93
C VAL A 138 20.08 -3.68 23.49
N LEU A 139 20.84 -2.64 23.11
CA LEU A 139 22.17 -2.37 23.66
C LEU A 139 22.14 -2.23 25.19
N SER A 140 21.17 -1.51 25.74
CA SER A 140 20.97 -1.39 27.20
C SER A 140 20.60 -2.72 27.89
N LEU A 141 20.03 -3.69 27.17
CA LEU A 141 19.82 -5.05 27.69
C LEU A 141 21.09 -5.91 27.59
N GLU A 142 21.89 -5.75 26.53
CA GLU A 142 23.19 -6.43 26.36
C GLU A 142 24.18 -5.97 27.44
N ASP A 143 24.32 -4.66 27.70
CA ASP A 143 25.11 -4.11 28.82
C ASP A 143 24.72 -4.74 30.16
N ARG A 144 23.41 -4.83 30.42
CA ARG A 144 22.88 -5.38 31.68
C ARG A 144 23.06 -6.90 31.78
N LEU A 145 23.08 -7.62 30.66
CA LEU A 145 23.41 -9.05 30.63
C LEU A 145 24.91 -9.26 30.89
N THR A 146 25.79 -8.44 30.31
CA THR A 146 27.24 -8.47 30.59
C THR A 146 27.53 -8.27 32.07
N VAL A 147 26.92 -7.25 32.71
CA VAL A 147 27.07 -7.00 34.16
C VAL A 147 26.55 -8.17 35.01
N ILE A 148 25.49 -8.86 34.58
CA ILE A 148 25.00 -10.08 35.27
C ILE A 148 25.98 -11.25 35.10
N GLN A 149 26.58 -11.40 33.92
CA GLN A 149 27.60 -12.42 33.66
C GLN A 149 28.85 -12.20 34.51
N GLU A 150 29.39 -10.98 34.56
CA GLU A 150 30.53 -10.61 35.41
C GLU A 150 30.26 -10.90 36.90
N GLN A 151 29.06 -10.54 37.38
CA GLN A 151 28.66 -10.83 38.77
C GLN A 151 28.54 -12.33 39.06
N LEU A 152 28.09 -13.13 38.09
CA LEU A 152 27.99 -14.58 38.22
C LEU A 152 29.36 -15.26 38.20
N GLU A 153 30.30 -14.75 37.39
CA GLU A 153 31.67 -15.25 37.30
C GLU A 153 32.53 -14.88 38.53
N ALA A 154 32.30 -13.70 39.12
CA ALA A 154 32.91 -13.29 40.39
C ALA A 154 32.31 -13.98 41.64
N LEU A 155 31.08 -14.51 41.53
CA LEU A 155 30.33 -15.13 42.63
C LEU A 155 31.07 -16.29 43.35
N PRO A 156 31.65 -17.30 42.67
CA PRO A 156 32.43 -18.36 43.34
C PRO A 156 33.68 -17.81 44.06
N ASP A 157 34.28 -16.75 43.55
CA ASP A 157 35.46 -16.10 44.13
C ASP A 157 35.10 -15.33 45.41
N VAL A 158 33.91 -14.70 45.45
CA VAL A 158 33.35 -14.10 46.67
C VAL A 158 32.92 -15.16 47.68
N LEU A 159 32.30 -16.26 47.23
CA LEU A 159 31.91 -17.38 48.10
C LEU A 159 33.11 -18.07 48.75
N THR A 160 34.19 -18.33 48.01
CA THR A 160 35.42 -18.92 48.58
C THR A 160 36.13 -17.98 49.55
N LYS A 161 36.13 -16.66 49.30
CA LYS A 161 36.61 -15.65 50.26
C LYS A 161 35.73 -15.60 51.53
N ALA A 162 34.40 -15.69 51.39
CA ALA A 162 33.50 -15.74 52.54
C ALA A 162 33.65 -17.04 53.36
N LEU A 163 33.77 -18.19 52.69
CA LEU A 163 33.95 -19.50 53.34
C LEU A 163 35.32 -19.64 54.04
N SER A 164 36.38 -19.07 53.48
CA SER A 164 37.71 -19.03 54.13
C SER A 164 37.82 -17.96 55.22
N ALA A 165 36.90 -17.00 55.26
CA ALA A 165 36.78 -16.02 56.34
C ALA A 165 35.92 -16.49 57.52
N LEU A 166 35.31 -17.69 57.49
CA LEU A 166 34.67 -18.26 58.68
C LEU A 166 35.73 -18.61 59.74
N PRO A 167 35.63 -18.10 60.98
CA PRO A 167 36.46 -18.58 62.07
C PRO A 167 36.10 -20.02 62.42
N SER A 168 37.11 -20.86 62.65
CA SER A 168 36.96 -22.22 63.17
C SER A 168 36.58 -22.18 64.67
N MET A 169 35.31 -21.87 64.95
CA MET A 169 34.77 -21.88 66.31
C MET A 169 34.80 -23.30 66.89
N ASN A 170 35.72 -23.53 67.82
CA ASN A 170 35.80 -24.70 68.67
C ASN A 170 35.92 -24.24 70.13
N SER A 171 35.54 -25.12 71.07
CA SER A 171 35.52 -24.91 72.53
C SER A 171 34.32 -24.12 73.10
N THR A 172 33.45 -24.87 73.78
CA THR A 172 32.98 -24.71 75.18
C THR A 172 33.60 -23.58 76.03
N ASP A 173 32.95 -23.01 77.06
CA ASP A 173 31.83 -23.54 77.87
C ASP A 173 30.89 -22.46 78.48
N SER A 174 29.81 -22.96 79.07
CA SER A 174 28.69 -22.37 79.82
C SER A 174 28.96 -21.22 80.80
N GLN A 175 28.04 -20.25 80.82
CA GLN A 175 27.40 -19.80 82.09
C GLN A 175 25.96 -19.30 81.84
N SER A 176 25.12 -19.27 82.89
CA SER A 176 23.66 -19.18 82.77
C SER A 176 22.99 -18.17 83.71
N GLN A 177 22.05 -17.39 83.14
CA GLN A 177 20.91 -16.66 83.75
C GLN A 177 20.23 -15.87 82.61
N GLY A 178 18.92 -15.61 82.58
CA GLY A 178 17.84 -16.03 83.48
C GLY A 178 16.67 -15.05 83.42
N GLY A 179 15.61 -15.33 82.66
CA GLY A 179 14.47 -14.41 82.51
C GLY A 179 13.32 -14.92 81.64
N THR A 180 12.10 -14.85 82.17
CA THR A 180 10.80 -15.08 81.50
C THR A 180 10.45 -13.92 80.55
N GLN A 181 9.47 -13.98 79.62
CA GLN A 181 8.17 -14.68 79.67
C GLN A 181 7.49 -14.75 78.27
N GLN A 182 6.76 -15.86 77.98
CA GLN A 182 5.62 -16.07 77.02
C GLN A 182 5.72 -15.56 75.54
N ARG A 183 5.49 -16.37 74.47
CA ARG A 183 4.24 -17.03 73.97
C ARG A 183 3.05 -16.04 73.80
N GLN A 184 2.23 -16.04 72.74
CA GLN A 184 2.06 -16.79 71.47
C GLN A 184 1.08 -15.97 70.56
N SER A 185 0.55 -16.32 69.37
CA SER A 185 0.59 -17.49 68.45
C SER A 185 0.02 -17.10 67.06
N SER A 186 0.50 -17.71 65.97
CA SER A 186 -0.22 -17.76 64.68
C SER A 186 -1.45 -18.69 64.76
N PRO A 187 -2.48 -18.55 63.90
CA PRO A 187 -2.42 -19.27 62.62
C PRO A 187 -3.06 -18.60 61.39
N GLN A 188 -2.44 -18.94 60.25
CA GLN A 188 -2.92 -18.97 58.87
C GLN A 188 -4.39 -19.42 58.66
N GLN A 189 -5.16 -18.65 57.88
CA GLN A 189 -6.09 -19.23 56.89
C GLN A 189 -6.39 -18.26 55.72
N ALA A 190 -7.14 -18.72 54.71
CA ALA A 190 -7.11 -18.18 53.36
C ALA A 190 -8.47 -17.68 52.84
N SER A 191 -8.42 -16.98 51.71
CA SER A 191 -9.52 -16.70 50.79
C SER A 191 -10.69 -15.87 51.32
N ASN A 192 -10.78 -14.63 50.84
CA ASN A 192 -12.06 -14.19 50.30
C ASN A 192 -11.89 -13.34 49.04
N ARG A 193 -12.70 -13.62 48.03
CA ARG A 193 -12.78 -12.84 46.79
C ARG A 193 -13.26 -11.42 47.10
N HIS A 194 -12.71 -10.43 46.40
CA HIS A 194 -13.62 -9.54 45.66
C HIS A 194 -13.03 -9.10 44.33
N VAL A 195 -13.89 -9.02 43.33
CA VAL A 195 -13.55 -8.49 42.00
C VAL A 195 -14.00 -7.04 41.94
N TYR A 196 -13.07 -6.16 41.56
CA TYR A 196 -13.37 -4.83 41.04
C TYR A 196 -12.44 -4.61 39.85
N LEU A 197 -12.98 -4.60 38.63
CA LEU A 197 -12.24 -4.16 37.45
C LEU A 197 -12.17 -2.64 37.46
N HIS A 198 -11.00 -2.08 37.15
CA HIS A 198 -10.86 -0.65 36.86
C HIS A 198 -11.39 -0.38 35.44
N PRO A 199 -12.08 0.75 35.17
CA PRO A 199 -12.68 1.00 33.85
C PRO A 199 -11.66 1.14 32.70
N ASP A 200 -10.39 1.41 32.99
CA ASP A 200 -9.36 1.69 31.97
C ASP A 200 -8.70 0.45 31.34
N ASP A 201 -8.79 -0.73 31.96
CA ASP A 201 -8.15 -1.96 31.45
C ASP A 201 -8.72 -2.46 30.12
N ALA A 202 -9.88 -1.94 29.69
CA ALA A 202 -10.55 -2.33 28.45
C ALA A 202 -9.86 -1.81 27.17
N ALA A 203 -8.96 -0.83 27.25
CA ALA A 203 -8.41 -0.12 26.09
C ALA A 203 -7.13 -0.74 25.49
N SER A 204 -6.47 -1.67 26.19
CA SER A 204 -5.06 -2.04 25.93
C SER A 204 -4.85 -3.24 24.97
N LEU A 205 -5.92 -3.95 24.57
CA LEU A 205 -5.82 -5.25 23.87
C LEU A 205 -5.90 -5.19 22.33
N ALA A 206 -5.77 -4.01 21.72
CA ALA A 206 -5.92 -3.80 20.27
C ALA A 206 -4.61 -3.81 19.45
N SER A 207 -3.61 -4.63 19.83
CA SER A 207 -2.45 -4.94 18.96
C SER A 207 -1.74 -6.23 19.37
N ARG A 208 -1.96 -7.31 18.60
CA ARG A 208 -1.14 -8.54 18.62
C ARG A 208 -0.62 -8.83 17.21
N PRO A 209 0.71 -8.96 16.99
CA PRO A 209 1.24 -9.47 15.73
C PRO A 209 0.98 -10.98 15.64
N ASN A 210 0.26 -11.42 14.60
CA ASN A 210 -0.09 -12.83 14.42
C ASN A 210 1.05 -13.61 13.76
N TRP A 211 1.91 -14.24 14.57
CA TRP A 211 2.92 -15.18 14.10
C TRP A 211 2.31 -16.57 13.80
N THR A 212 1.78 -16.74 12.58
CA THR A 212 1.41 -18.08 12.07
C THR A 212 1.89 -18.33 10.65
N SER A 213 2.77 -19.33 10.52
CA SER A 213 2.90 -20.21 9.35
C SER A 213 3.38 -19.60 8.02
N VAL A 214 4.70 -19.62 7.82
CA VAL A 214 5.28 -19.71 6.47
C VAL A 214 4.82 -21.04 5.84
N ASN A 215 4.32 -21.03 4.60
CA ASN A 215 4.11 -22.26 3.84
C ASN A 215 4.34 -22.03 2.34
N LEU A 216 5.43 -22.57 1.79
CA LEU A 216 5.70 -22.57 0.35
C LEU A 216 5.06 -23.82 -0.27
N GLY A 217 4.02 -23.64 -1.08
CA GLY A 217 3.34 -24.75 -1.76
C GLY A 217 2.63 -24.32 -3.03
N SER A 218 3.10 -24.83 -4.18
CA SER A 218 2.52 -24.54 -5.49
C SER A 218 1.11 -25.11 -5.65
N SER A 219 0.19 -24.32 -6.21
CA SER A 219 -0.77 -24.82 -7.22
C SER A 219 -1.44 -23.69 -8.00
N ASN A 220 -1.29 -23.74 -9.33
CA ASN A 220 -1.94 -22.83 -10.27
C ASN A 220 -3.40 -23.23 -10.48
N ARG A 221 -4.37 -22.32 -10.26
CA ARG A 221 -5.79 -22.54 -10.61
C ARG A 221 -6.51 -21.25 -11.01
N THR A 222 -6.71 -21.09 -12.31
CA THR A 222 -7.68 -20.15 -12.89
C THR A 222 -9.13 -20.58 -12.58
N PRO A 223 -10.07 -19.64 -12.37
CA PRO A 223 -11.50 -19.95 -12.33
C PRO A 223 -11.99 -20.48 -13.69
N ALA A 224 -12.85 -21.49 -13.68
CA ALA A 224 -13.39 -22.08 -14.90
C ALA A 224 -14.49 -21.20 -15.53
N GLN A 225 -14.53 -21.15 -16.86
CA GLN A 225 -15.69 -20.68 -17.63
C GLN A 225 -16.65 -21.83 -17.94
N PRO A 226 -17.97 -21.59 -18.06
CA PRO A 226 -18.94 -22.63 -18.40
C PRO A 226 -18.76 -23.13 -19.84
N SER A 227 -19.01 -24.42 -20.05
CA SER A 227 -18.80 -25.11 -21.32
C SER A 227 -19.84 -24.72 -22.39
N LEU A 228 -19.36 -24.35 -23.58
CA LEU A 228 -20.17 -24.30 -24.80
C LEU A 228 -20.11 -25.66 -25.52
N VAL A 229 -21.27 -26.18 -25.91
CA VAL A 229 -21.41 -27.49 -26.57
C VAL A 229 -21.02 -27.40 -28.04
N PRO A 230 -20.18 -28.32 -28.57
CA PRO A 230 -19.91 -28.38 -30.01
C PRO A 230 -21.15 -28.86 -30.77
N ARG A 231 -21.63 -28.06 -31.73
CA ARG A 231 -22.60 -28.50 -32.74
C ARG A 231 -21.88 -28.69 -34.07
N ALA A 232 -21.89 -29.92 -34.59
CA ALA A 232 -21.17 -30.28 -35.81
C ALA A 232 -22.12 -30.51 -37.00
N LEU A 233 -21.53 -30.38 -38.21
CA LEU A 233 -21.99 -30.86 -39.52
C LEU A 233 -23.22 -30.17 -40.19
N SER A 234 -22.93 -29.60 -41.37
CA SER A 234 -23.67 -29.70 -42.66
C SER A 234 -25.14 -29.21 -42.73
N THR A 235 -25.69 -28.83 -43.90
CA THR A 235 -25.31 -29.10 -45.31
C THR A 235 -25.30 -27.85 -46.21
N GLU A 236 -24.86 -28.06 -47.46
CA GLU A 236 -25.09 -27.19 -48.62
C GLU A 236 -26.55 -26.72 -48.79
N ASN A 237 -26.74 -25.46 -49.20
CA ASN A 237 -27.14 -25.08 -50.57
C ASN A 237 -26.94 -23.58 -50.81
#